data_AF-A0A807N335-F1
#
_entry.id   AF-A0A807N335-F1
#
_cell.length_a   1.000
_cell.length_b   1.000
_cell.length_c   1.000
_cell.angle_alpha   90.00
_cell.angle_beta   90.00
_cell.angle_gamma   90.00
#
_symmetry.space_group_name_H-M   'P 1'
#
loop_
_entity.id
_entity.type
_entity.pdbx_description
1 polymer ?
#
loop_
_entity_poly.entity_id
_entity_poly.type
_entity_poly.pdbx_seq_one_letter_code
_entity_poly.pdbx_strand_id
1 'polypeptide(L)'
;MVTELTGAVQETFESRPTARGFELWGEGRLRRLTVEFGEGWGHPRPAEDVAGVDVDHEAGVVARVRVRSGQRVRLEVSLESVTEDIVAVPAPVLRVEGPREPVSWLAGASGEIVLPAPDGPGMLTQRRGLCAPGEGLGEAVLFEDPALLRPRQLVSAAWTYEAMTGEELEVPVEQTWLPWVRHVPVGDAVEFSVPDGTVTVEEGADLAEAEGEFMVTPRPGLERVGVWGPGGRTEVEVGAFRDVAVLRGELMAGGPRTDVWAYVAVRHMLDSWTSEDLLDAVDRVIGDYQDRPTAWAACTAILAHRLGLPVEREASAAAAAVLARPTRLDGILLALHGLTPVDVAGGGWPIGDFDEVGRSAFTAIGFGRISTDDRPLRGSDVALAKLYAAGLGESERGIRLAAYAQAAENRLLCLLSAAPNPVDVAWLSI
;
A
#
# COMPACT_ATOMS: atom_id res chain seq x y z
N MET A 1 -0.86 29.88 -16.89
CA MET A 1 -1.83 30.61 -16.03
C MET A 1 -1.55 30.24 -14.58
N VAL A 2 -1.83 31.12 -13.61
CA VAL A 2 -1.61 30.79 -12.18
C VAL A 2 -2.90 30.20 -11.60
N THR A 3 -2.78 29.12 -10.83
CA THR A 3 -3.86 28.48 -10.06
C THR A 3 -3.47 28.51 -8.59
N GLU A 4 -4.43 28.83 -7.72
CA GLU A 4 -4.18 29.00 -6.30
C GLU A 4 -5.08 28.06 -5.48
N LEU A 5 -4.47 27.33 -4.56
CA LEU A 5 -5.14 26.66 -3.46
C LEU A 5 -5.22 27.65 -2.28
N THR A 6 -6.43 27.97 -1.86
CA THR A 6 -6.70 28.94 -0.78
C THR A 6 -7.32 28.28 0.46
N GLY A 7 -7.14 26.96 0.59
CA GLY A 7 -7.65 26.16 1.69
C GLY A 7 -6.88 26.34 3.01
N ALA A 8 -6.86 25.28 3.83
CA ALA A 8 -6.13 25.28 5.10
C ALA A 8 -4.62 25.51 4.92
N VAL A 9 -4.07 24.97 3.84
CA VAL A 9 -2.71 25.25 3.39
C VAL A 9 -2.77 25.91 2.01
N GLN A 10 -2.01 26.99 1.85
CA GLN A 10 -1.92 27.71 0.59
C GLN A 10 -0.81 27.14 -0.29
N GLU A 11 -1.14 26.87 -1.54
CA GLU A 11 -0.17 26.42 -2.56
C GLU A 11 -0.49 27.15 -3.88
N THR A 12 0.55 27.52 -4.62
CA THR A 12 0.44 28.19 -5.92
C THR A 12 0.99 27.29 -7.00
N PHE A 13 0.31 27.27 -8.13
CA PHE A 13 0.65 26.43 -9.26
C PHE A 13 0.72 27.25 -10.54
N GLU A 14 1.69 26.93 -11.37
CA GLU A 14 1.73 27.37 -12.75
C GLU A 14 1.19 26.26 -13.66
N SER A 15 0.63 26.65 -14.80
CA SER A 15 0.04 25.73 -15.76
C SER A 15 0.41 26.06 -17.19
N ARG A 16 0.55 25.00 -18.01
CA ARG A 16 0.86 25.08 -19.44
C ARG A 16 0.30 23.88 -20.21
N PRO A 17 0.00 24.05 -21.51
CA PRO A 17 -0.13 22.94 -22.43
C PRO A 17 1.21 22.22 -22.60
N THR A 18 1.18 20.90 -22.76
CA THR A 18 2.34 20.09 -23.14
C THR A 18 2.14 19.56 -24.56
N ALA A 19 3.15 18.85 -25.10
CA ALA A 19 3.02 18.20 -26.40
C ALA A 19 1.91 17.13 -26.44
N ARG A 20 1.53 16.58 -25.28
CA ARG A 20 0.58 15.46 -25.14
C ARG A 20 -0.64 15.78 -24.27
N GLY A 21 -0.78 17.00 -23.76
CA GLY A 21 -1.93 17.37 -22.94
C GLY A 21 -1.71 18.63 -22.11
N PHE A 22 -1.88 18.50 -20.80
CA PHE A 22 -1.85 19.61 -19.84
C PHE A 22 -0.97 19.28 -18.64
N GLU A 23 -0.31 20.30 -18.12
CA GLU A 23 0.52 20.22 -16.93
C GLU A 23 0.25 21.39 -15.98
N LEU A 24 0.19 21.06 -14.70
CA LEU A 24 0.16 21.94 -13.55
C LEU A 24 1.37 21.60 -12.67
N TRP A 25 2.18 22.58 -12.26
CA TRP A 25 3.34 22.36 -11.40
C TRP A 25 3.43 23.39 -10.27
N GLY A 26 4.03 22.98 -9.16
CA GLY A 26 4.23 23.79 -7.96
C GLY A 26 5.39 23.26 -7.12
N GLU A 27 5.65 23.93 -5.99
CA GLU A 27 6.75 23.56 -5.07
C GLU A 27 6.25 22.85 -3.79
N GLY A 28 4.93 22.70 -3.65
CA GLY A 28 4.27 22.15 -2.46
C GLY A 28 4.18 20.62 -2.45
N ARG A 29 3.11 20.11 -1.82
CA ARG A 29 2.86 18.65 -1.68
C ARG A 29 2.50 18.02 -3.03
N LEU A 30 1.78 18.78 -3.87
CA LEU A 30 1.63 18.49 -5.28
C LEU A 30 2.70 19.24 -6.07
N ARG A 31 3.74 18.52 -6.51
CA ARG A 31 4.81 19.10 -7.33
C ARG A 31 4.40 19.16 -8.79
N ARG A 32 3.68 18.15 -9.25
CA ARG A 32 3.27 18.03 -10.64
C ARG A 32 1.95 17.27 -10.75
N LEU A 33 1.08 17.76 -11.63
CA LEU A 33 -0.11 17.08 -12.09
C LEU A 33 -0.16 17.19 -13.60
N THR A 34 -0.29 16.07 -14.30
CA THR A 34 -0.46 16.04 -15.75
C THR A 34 -1.71 15.29 -16.15
N VAL A 35 -2.36 15.77 -17.21
CA VAL A 35 -3.36 14.98 -17.94
C VAL A 35 -2.80 14.76 -19.34
N GLU A 36 -2.49 13.51 -19.65
CA GLU A 36 -1.89 13.08 -20.91
C GLU A 36 -2.91 12.35 -21.78
N PHE A 37 -2.80 12.58 -23.08
CA PHE A 37 -3.61 11.96 -24.12
C PHE A 37 -2.72 11.07 -25.00
N GLY A 38 -3.22 9.87 -25.28
CA GLY A 38 -2.49 8.84 -26.04
C GLY A 38 -2.55 9.01 -27.56
N GLU A 39 -2.42 7.89 -28.27
CA GLU A 39 -2.52 7.85 -29.74
C GLU A 39 -3.88 8.35 -30.24
N GLY A 40 -3.91 8.93 -31.45
CA GLY A 40 -5.13 9.46 -32.08
C GLY A 40 -5.59 10.85 -31.61
N TRP A 41 -5.03 11.34 -30.48
CA TRP A 41 -5.27 12.70 -30.00
C TRP A 41 -4.37 13.73 -30.68
N GLY A 42 -4.95 14.88 -31.06
CA GLY A 42 -4.28 15.98 -31.71
C GLY A 42 -3.48 16.89 -30.76
N HIS A 43 -3.04 18.04 -31.27
CA HIS A 43 -2.28 19.00 -30.48
C HIS A 43 -3.18 19.77 -29.48
N PRO A 44 -2.81 19.84 -28.19
CA PRO A 44 -3.58 20.59 -27.19
C PRO A 44 -3.61 22.09 -27.48
N ARG A 45 -4.81 22.66 -27.44
CA ARG A 45 -5.07 24.09 -27.60
C ARG A 45 -5.36 24.69 -26.22
N PRO A 46 -4.72 25.80 -25.80
CA PRO A 46 -5.03 26.44 -24.53
C PRO A 46 -6.51 26.81 -24.42
N ALA A 47 -7.11 26.60 -23.25
CA ALA A 47 -8.46 27.08 -22.97
C ALA A 47 -8.48 28.61 -22.78
N GLU A 48 -9.54 29.26 -23.23
CA GLU A 48 -9.78 30.68 -22.98
C GLU A 48 -10.25 30.89 -21.52
N ASP A 49 -9.68 31.88 -20.84
CA ASP A 49 -10.07 32.35 -19.49
C ASP A 49 -9.96 31.36 -18.32
N VAL A 50 -9.40 30.16 -18.53
CA VAL A 50 -9.20 29.15 -17.49
C VAL A 50 -7.93 28.33 -17.73
N ALA A 51 -7.31 27.84 -16.65
CA ALA A 51 -6.17 26.93 -16.76
C ALA A 51 -6.67 25.60 -17.34
N GLY A 52 -6.18 25.23 -18.52
CA GLY A 52 -6.67 24.04 -19.20
C GLY A 52 -6.32 23.98 -20.68
N VAL A 53 -6.75 22.89 -21.32
CA VAL A 53 -6.60 22.67 -22.76
C VAL A 53 -7.83 22.00 -23.35
N ASP A 54 -8.00 22.18 -24.66
CA ASP A 54 -8.89 21.42 -25.52
C ASP A 54 -8.06 20.57 -26.49
N VAL A 55 -8.46 19.32 -26.68
CA VAL A 55 -7.76 18.36 -27.54
C VAL A 55 -8.79 17.61 -28.39
N ASP A 56 -8.59 17.55 -29.69
CA ASP A 56 -9.46 16.82 -30.61
C ASP A 56 -8.87 15.43 -30.92
N HIS A 57 -9.69 14.39 -30.92
CA HIS A 57 -9.32 13.04 -31.38
C HIS A 57 -9.76 12.85 -32.84
N GLU A 58 -8.99 12.12 -33.64
CA GLU A 58 -9.28 11.86 -35.06
C GLU A 58 -10.64 11.18 -35.30
N ALA A 59 -11.13 10.43 -34.31
CA ALA A 59 -12.44 9.78 -34.32
C ALA A 59 -13.64 10.74 -34.07
N GLY A 60 -13.41 12.06 -33.97
CA GLY A 60 -14.48 13.03 -33.73
C GLY A 60 -14.92 13.13 -32.26
N VAL A 61 -13.95 13.12 -31.34
CA VAL A 61 -14.16 13.36 -29.90
C VAL A 61 -13.38 14.59 -29.49
N VAL A 62 -13.99 15.45 -28.68
CA VAL A 62 -13.33 16.63 -28.09
C VAL A 62 -13.10 16.37 -26.61
N ALA A 63 -11.85 16.39 -26.18
CA ALA A 63 -11.49 16.39 -24.78
C ALA A 63 -11.27 17.81 -24.27
N ARG A 64 -11.70 18.07 -23.04
CA ARG A 64 -11.47 19.35 -22.34
C ARG A 64 -10.93 19.08 -20.95
N VAL A 65 -9.78 19.67 -20.64
CA VAL A 65 -9.19 19.70 -19.30
C VAL A 65 -9.37 21.10 -18.73
N ARG A 66 -9.91 21.21 -17.52
CA ARG A 66 -10.17 22.47 -16.83
C ARG A 66 -9.72 22.38 -15.38
N VAL A 67 -8.95 23.38 -14.95
CA VAL A 67 -8.47 23.52 -13.58
C VAL A 67 -8.97 24.83 -13.00
N ARG A 68 -9.53 24.78 -11.79
CA ARG A 68 -10.06 25.94 -11.09
C ARG A 68 -9.43 26.09 -9.70
N SER A 69 -9.01 27.32 -9.41
CA SER A 69 -8.55 27.77 -8.09
C SER A 69 -9.69 27.73 -7.06
N GLY A 70 -9.31 27.73 -5.78
CA GLY A 70 -10.25 27.86 -4.66
C GLY A 70 -9.73 27.18 -3.41
N GLN A 71 -10.62 26.98 -2.41
CA GLN A 71 -10.28 26.25 -1.18
C GLN A 71 -9.82 24.81 -1.46
N ARG A 72 -10.20 24.28 -2.61
CA ARG A 72 -9.74 23.01 -3.19
C ARG A 72 -9.45 23.29 -4.66
N VAL A 73 -8.33 22.80 -5.18
CA VAL A 73 -8.08 22.86 -6.63
C VAL A 73 -8.94 21.81 -7.30
N ARG A 74 -9.74 22.22 -8.29
CA ARG A 74 -10.67 21.32 -8.99
C ARG A 74 -10.14 21.04 -10.38
N LEU A 75 -9.92 19.77 -10.69
CA LEU A 75 -9.62 19.28 -12.03
C LEU A 75 -10.87 18.64 -12.62
N GLU A 76 -11.27 19.05 -13.82
CA GLU A 76 -12.34 18.44 -14.60
C GLU A 76 -11.81 18.05 -15.96
N VAL A 77 -11.95 16.77 -16.31
CA VAL A 77 -11.65 16.22 -17.63
C VAL A 77 -12.96 15.74 -18.24
N SER A 78 -13.28 16.19 -19.45
CA SER A 78 -14.52 15.82 -20.13
C SER A 78 -14.25 15.35 -21.55
N LEU A 79 -14.99 14.35 -22.02
CA LEU A 79 -14.96 13.85 -23.39
C LEU A 79 -16.34 14.01 -24.00
N GLU A 80 -16.41 14.64 -25.17
CA GLU A 80 -17.64 14.86 -25.91
C GLU A 80 -17.53 14.27 -27.32
N SER A 81 -18.41 13.34 -27.66
CA SER A 81 -18.56 12.88 -29.05
C SER A 81 -19.25 13.96 -29.87
N VAL A 82 -18.67 14.34 -31.00
CA VAL A 82 -19.31 15.21 -32.01
C VAL A 82 -19.86 14.42 -33.20
N THR A 83 -19.82 13.08 -33.13
CA THR A 83 -20.26 12.14 -34.15
C THR A 83 -21.70 11.67 -33.94
N GLU A 84 -22.28 11.07 -34.98
CA GLU A 84 -23.59 10.39 -34.92
C GLU A 84 -23.44 8.88 -34.67
N ASP A 85 -22.21 8.38 -34.52
CA ASP A 85 -21.86 6.98 -34.31
C ASP A 85 -21.24 6.76 -32.91
N ILE A 86 -21.29 5.51 -32.44
CA ILE A 86 -20.54 5.08 -31.25
C ILE A 86 -19.05 5.09 -31.57
N VAL A 87 -18.26 5.72 -30.70
CA VAL A 87 -16.80 5.83 -30.84
C VAL A 87 -16.10 5.31 -29.60
N ALA A 88 -14.92 4.72 -29.80
CA ALA A 88 -14.02 4.30 -28.74
C ALA A 88 -12.71 5.08 -28.91
N VAL A 89 -12.23 5.71 -27.84
CA VAL A 89 -10.97 6.47 -27.84
C VAL A 89 -10.10 6.08 -26.65
N PRO A 90 -8.76 6.14 -26.75
CA PRO A 90 -7.89 5.90 -25.60
C PRO A 90 -8.22 6.87 -24.46
N ALA A 91 -8.34 6.32 -23.25
CA ALA A 91 -8.68 7.12 -22.08
C ALA A 91 -7.50 8.07 -21.68
N PRO A 92 -7.79 9.30 -21.20
CA PRO A 92 -6.75 10.19 -20.71
C PRO A 92 -6.13 9.66 -19.42
N VAL A 93 -4.83 9.88 -19.23
CA VAL A 93 -4.11 9.48 -18.02
C VAL A 93 -3.80 10.69 -17.15
N LEU A 94 -4.29 10.67 -15.91
CA LEU A 94 -3.92 11.59 -14.85
C LEU A 94 -2.66 11.07 -14.16
N ARG A 95 -1.59 11.87 -14.07
CA ARG A 95 -0.40 11.54 -13.28
C ARG A 95 -0.16 12.61 -12.23
N VAL A 96 0.28 12.19 -11.05
CA VAL A 96 0.66 13.11 -9.97
C VAL A 96 2.02 12.77 -9.39
N GLU A 97 2.78 13.81 -9.06
CA GLU A 97 4.08 13.68 -8.41
C GLU A 97 4.12 14.58 -7.17
N GLY A 98 4.69 14.05 -6.09
CA GLY A 98 4.90 14.75 -4.83
C GLY A 98 6.33 14.60 -4.30
N PRO A 99 6.62 15.11 -3.09
CA PRO A 99 7.92 14.92 -2.44
C PRO A 99 8.26 13.46 -2.13
N ARG A 100 7.24 12.62 -1.92
CA ARG A 100 7.35 11.17 -1.67
C ARG A 100 6.47 10.40 -2.65
N GLU A 101 6.65 9.09 -2.67
CA GLU A 101 5.87 8.20 -3.53
C GLU A 101 4.37 8.25 -3.18
N PRO A 102 3.49 8.47 -4.18
CA PRO A 102 2.05 8.60 -3.99
C PRO A 102 1.41 7.26 -3.65
N VAL A 103 0.45 7.24 -2.72
CA VAL A 103 -0.35 6.04 -2.41
C VAL A 103 -1.73 6.17 -3.04
N SER A 104 -2.01 5.31 -4.02
CA SER A 104 -3.23 5.38 -4.84
C SER A 104 -4.20 4.24 -4.50
N TRP A 105 -5.49 4.57 -4.47
CA TRP A 105 -6.58 3.61 -4.52
C TRP A 105 -7.53 4.03 -5.64
N LEU A 106 -7.48 3.31 -6.76
CA LEU A 106 -8.14 3.64 -8.03
C LEU A 106 -9.07 2.51 -8.43
N ALA A 107 -10.34 2.62 -8.04
CA ALA A 107 -11.22 1.48 -7.91
C ALA A 107 -12.52 1.60 -8.71
N GLY A 108 -12.53 2.33 -9.82
CA GLY A 108 -13.73 2.59 -10.61
C GLY A 108 -14.41 3.89 -10.19
N ALA A 109 -15.60 3.80 -9.60
CA ALA A 109 -16.38 4.98 -9.20
C ALA A 109 -15.78 5.76 -8.02
N SER A 110 -14.79 5.19 -7.32
CA SER A 110 -14.04 5.85 -6.24
C SER A 110 -12.55 5.84 -6.55
N GLY A 111 -11.89 6.95 -6.23
CA GLY A 111 -10.48 7.17 -6.51
C GLY A 111 -9.87 8.13 -5.49
N GLU A 112 -8.71 7.76 -4.94
CA GLU A 112 -7.93 8.55 -4.02
C GLU A 112 -6.44 8.44 -4.34
N ILE A 113 -5.71 9.57 -4.29
CA ILE A 113 -4.25 9.57 -4.35
C ILE A 113 -3.72 10.46 -3.24
N VAL A 114 -3.05 9.84 -2.27
CA VAL A 114 -2.37 10.53 -1.16
C VAL A 114 -0.94 10.87 -1.59
N LEU A 115 -0.52 12.09 -1.32
CA LEU A 115 0.84 12.60 -1.55
C LEU A 115 1.50 12.87 -0.18
N PRO A 116 2.24 11.91 0.39
CA PRO A 116 2.95 12.13 1.64
C PRO A 116 4.00 13.24 1.47
N ALA A 117 4.11 14.12 2.47
CA ALA A 117 5.06 15.22 2.46
C ALA A 117 5.43 15.66 3.87
N PRO A 118 6.64 16.22 4.09
CA PRO A 118 7.14 16.58 5.42
C PRO A 118 6.18 17.44 6.25
N ASP A 119 5.51 18.40 5.60
CA ASP A 119 4.62 19.38 6.26
C ASP A 119 3.14 18.97 6.23
N GLY A 120 2.85 17.68 6.09
CA GLY A 120 1.50 17.11 6.02
C GLY A 120 1.09 16.72 4.59
N PRO A 121 0.13 15.80 4.43
CA PRO A 121 -0.16 15.18 3.13
C PRO A 121 -0.95 16.08 2.18
N GLY A 122 -0.74 15.88 0.88
CA GLY A 122 -1.68 16.27 -0.16
C GLY A 122 -2.65 15.13 -0.45
N MET A 123 -3.86 15.44 -0.92
CA MET A 123 -4.88 14.44 -1.23
C MET A 123 -5.64 14.82 -2.48
N LEU A 124 -5.66 13.92 -3.46
CA LEU A 124 -6.58 13.95 -4.57
C LEU A 124 -7.75 13.00 -4.32
N THR A 125 -8.97 13.48 -4.46
CA THR A 125 -10.19 12.68 -4.33
C THR A 125 -11.05 12.82 -5.58
N GLN A 126 -11.44 11.69 -6.15
CA GLN A 126 -12.41 11.62 -7.23
C GLN A 126 -13.79 12.03 -6.71
N ARG A 127 -14.43 12.95 -7.43
CA ARG A 127 -15.80 13.43 -7.15
C ARG A 127 -16.82 12.87 -8.14
N ARG A 128 -16.38 12.51 -9.34
CA ARG A 128 -17.21 11.92 -10.40
C ARG A 128 -16.32 11.22 -11.41
N GLY A 129 -16.89 10.25 -12.12
CA GLY A 129 -16.27 9.55 -13.24
C GLY A 129 -15.92 8.12 -12.85
N LEU A 130 -15.08 7.50 -13.67
CA LEU A 130 -14.44 6.22 -13.36
C LEU A 130 -12.92 6.43 -13.39
N CYS A 131 -12.19 5.64 -12.61
CA CYS A 131 -10.75 5.55 -12.72
C CYS A 131 -10.26 4.12 -12.56
N ALA A 132 -9.10 3.83 -13.14
CA ALA A 132 -8.38 2.58 -12.97
C ALA A 132 -6.88 2.87 -12.77
N PRO A 133 -6.10 1.92 -12.21
CA PRO A 133 -4.66 2.06 -12.09
C PRO A 133 -3.98 2.20 -13.46
N GLY A 134 -3.00 3.11 -13.55
CA GLY A 134 -2.09 3.22 -14.70
C GLY A 134 -0.86 2.30 -14.58
N GLU A 135 0.16 2.54 -15.42
CA GLU A 135 1.40 1.76 -15.42
C GLU A 135 2.33 2.09 -14.24
N GLY A 136 2.21 3.32 -13.70
CA GLY A 136 3.06 3.84 -12.63
C GLY A 136 2.30 4.21 -11.35
N LEU A 137 3.04 4.42 -10.26
CA LEU A 137 2.49 4.95 -9.01
C LEU A 137 1.93 6.36 -9.22
N GLY A 138 0.75 6.63 -8.66
CA GLY A 138 0.08 7.92 -8.82
C GLY A 138 -0.44 8.18 -10.24
N GLU A 139 -0.54 7.15 -11.07
CA GLU A 139 -1.16 7.22 -12.39
C GLU A 139 -2.59 6.66 -12.35
N ALA A 140 -3.55 7.44 -12.81
CA ALA A 140 -4.94 7.07 -12.94
C ALA A 140 -5.38 7.18 -14.40
N VAL A 141 -5.79 6.05 -14.98
CA VAL A 141 -6.52 6.02 -16.24
C VAL A 141 -7.93 6.53 -15.96
N LEU A 142 -8.34 7.62 -16.62
CA LEU A 142 -9.65 8.23 -16.43
C LEU A 142 -10.66 7.57 -17.37
N PHE A 143 -11.87 7.32 -16.88
CA PHE A 143 -12.91 6.56 -17.59
C PHE A 143 -12.58 5.07 -17.75
N GLU A 144 -13.41 4.33 -18.49
CA GLU A 144 -13.04 3.01 -19.01
C GLU A 144 -12.00 3.17 -20.12
N ASP A 145 -11.13 2.19 -20.31
CA ASP A 145 -10.14 2.17 -21.40
C ASP A 145 -10.33 0.93 -22.29
N PRO A 146 -10.71 1.10 -23.58
CA PRO A 146 -10.99 2.36 -24.25
C PRO A 146 -12.28 3.03 -23.76
N ALA A 147 -12.32 4.37 -23.81
CA ALA A 147 -13.49 5.16 -23.43
C ALA A 147 -14.56 5.09 -24.53
N LEU A 148 -15.69 4.44 -24.21
CA LEU A 148 -16.82 4.28 -25.13
C LEU A 148 -17.82 5.43 -24.99
N LEU A 149 -18.05 6.15 -26.10
CA LEU A 149 -19.00 7.26 -26.18
C LEU A 149 -20.10 6.94 -27.19
N ARG A 150 -21.36 7.10 -26.75
CA ARG A 150 -22.53 7.11 -27.62
C ARG A 150 -22.57 8.40 -28.45
N PRO A 151 -23.36 8.43 -29.54
CA PRO A 151 -23.54 9.63 -30.35
C PRO A 151 -23.90 10.84 -29.48
N ARG A 152 -23.18 11.95 -29.67
CA ARG A 152 -23.37 13.22 -28.94
C ARG A 152 -23.25 13.12 -27.42
N GLN A 153 -22.66 12.04 -26.89
CA GLN A 153 -22.52 11.84 -25.45
C GLN A 153 -21.40 12.73 -24.89
N LEU A 154 -21.67 13.32 -23.73
CA LEU A 154 -20.69 13.97 -22.87
C LEU A 154 -20.49 13.12 -21.62
N VAL A 155 -19.24 12.76 -21.32
CA VAL A 155 -18.82 12.15 -20.05
C VAL A 155 -17.76 13.02 -19.39
N SER A 156 -17.60 12.89 -18.08
CA SER A 156 -16.61 13.69 -17.35
C SER A 156 -16.14 13.06 -16.05
N ALA A 157 -14.85 13.22 -15.79
CA ALA A 157 -14.17 12.86 -14.56
C ALA A 157 -13.78 14.13 -13.82
N ALA A 158 -14.07 14.19 -12.52
CA ALA A 158 -13.79 15.35 -11.69
C ALA A 158 -13.01 14.95 -10.45
N TRP A 159 -11.94 15.69 -10.15
CA TRP A 159 -11.05 15.46 -9.03
C TRP A 159 -10.85 16.74 -8.23
N THR A 160 -10.69 16.61 -6.93
CA THR A 160 -10.31 17.73 -6.04
C THR A 160 -8.99 17.44 -5.38
N TYR A 161 -8.08 18.41 -5.42
CA TYR A 161 -6.87 18.42 -4.63
C TYR A 161 -7.03 19.29 -3.39
N GLU A 162 -6.59 18.75 -2.26
CA GLU A 162 -6.56 19.38 -0.94
C GLU A 162 -5.17 19.20 -0.32
N ALA A 163 -4.67 20.24 0.34
CA ALA A 163 -3.45 20.17 1.14
C ALA A 163 -3.81 20.26 2.63
N MET A 164 -3.28 19.36 3.43
CA MET A 164 -3.55 19.26 4.86
C MET A 164 -2.34 19.70 5.68
N THR A 165 -2.61 20.28 6.85
CA THR A 165 -1.61 20.49 7.90
C THR A 165 -1.30 19.18 8.59
N GLY A 166 -0.09 19.04 9.13
CA GLY A 166 0.28 17.87 9.92
C GLY A 166 1.72 17.47 9.65
N GLU A 167 2.03 16.20 9.90
CA GLU A 167 3.33 15.61 9.60
C GLU A 167 3.24 14.57 8.47
N GLU A 168 4.39 14.15 7.94
CA GLU A 168 4.50 13.15 6.86
C GLU A 168 3.72 11.85 7.08
N LEU A 169 3.69 11.36 8.32
CA LEU A 169 3.02 10.10 8.65
C LEU A 169 1.55 10.31 9.07
N GLU A 170 1.03 11.53 9.02
CA GLU A 170 -0.37 11.85 9.30
C GLU A 170 -1.19 11.80 8.01
N VAL A 171 -1.26 10.60 7.40
CA VAL A 171 -2.05 10.42 6.18
C VAL A 171 -3.56 10.53 6.48
N PRO A 172 -4.37 11.07 5.55
CA PRO A 172 -5.80 11.27 5.79
C PRO A 172 -6.49 9.94 6.06
N VAL A 173 -7.63 9.92 6.74
CA VAL A 173 -8.44 8.68 6.80
C VAL A 173 -9.04 8.35 5.44
N GLU A 174 -9.31 7.08 5.20
CA GLU A 174 -10.02 6.62 3.99
C GLU A 174 -11.48 7.06 4.00
N GLN A 175 -12.19 6.84 2.89
CA GLN A 175 -13.60 7.19 2.79
C GLN A 175 -14.43 6.46 3.85
N THR A 176 -15.30 7.20 4.54
CA THR A 176 -16.03 6.72 5.72
C THR A 176 -17.02 5.59 5.47
N TRP A 177 -17.33 5.30 4.20
CA TRP A 177 -18.20 4.17 3.83
C TRP A 177 -17.43 2.86 3.67
N LEU A 178 -16.09 2.91 3.57
CA LEU A 178 -15.27 1.71 3.54
C LEU A 178 -15.32 1.00 4.90
N PRO A 179 -15.31 -0.34 4.93
CA PRO A 179 -15.19 -1.07 6.18
C PRO A 179 -13.90 -0.68 6.91
N TRP A 180 -14.00 -0.45 8.22
CA TRP A 180 -12.84 -0.19 9.08
C TRP A 180 -11.92 -1.41 9.18
N VAL A 181 -12.50 -2.61 9.16
CA VAL A 181 -11.78 -3.88 9.18
C VAL A 181 -12.09 -4.62 7.88
N ARG A 182 -11.09 -4.76 7.00
CA ARG A 182 -11.22 -5.42 5.67
C ARG A 182 -10.50 -6.76 5.58
N HIS A 183 -9.57 -6.99 6.50
CA HIS A 183 -8.77 -8.19 6.59
C HIS A 183 -9.08 -8.81 7.95
N VAL A 184 -9.71 -9.98 7.94
CA VAL A 184 -10.25 -10.64 9.13
C VAL A 184 -9.67 -12.05 9.30
N PRO A 185 -9.71 -12.65 10.49
CA PRO A 185 -9.38 -14.07 10.66
C PRO A 185 -10.25 -14.98 9.77
N VAL A 186 -9.72 -16.14 9.36
CA VAL A 186 -10.51 -17.14 8.61
C VAL A 186 -11.77 -17.53 9.38
N GLY A 187 -12.92 -17.36 8.73
CA GLY A 187 -14.25 -17.68 9.28
C GLY A 187 -15.03 -16.47 9.77
N ASP A 188 -14.37 -15.31 9.91
CA ASP A 188 -15.01 -14.05 10.24
C ASP A 188 -15.48 -13.33 8.96
N ALA A 189 -16.43 -12.40 9.14
CA ALA A 189 -17.03 -11.65 8.04
C ALA A 189 -16.65 -10.15 8.10
N VAL A 190 -16.52 -9.55 6.93
CA VAL A 190 -16.36 -8.10 6.72
C VAL A 190 -17.73 -7.47 6.52
N GLU A 191 -18.02 -6.45 7.32
CA GLU A 191 -19.28 -5.71 7.29
C GLU A 191 -19.20 -4.52 6.32
N PHE A 192 -20.18 -4.40 5.43
CA PHE A 192 -20.35 -3.28 4.53
C PHE A 192 -21.68 -2.57 4.80
N SER A 193 -21.60 -1.30 5.22
CA SER A 193 -22.76 -0.43 5.45
C SER A 193 -23.02 0.45 4.21
N VAL A 194 -23.77 -0.08 3.23
CA VAL A 194 -24.09 0.62 1.97
C VAL A 194 -25.61 0.73 1.73
N PRO A 195 -26.30 1.68 2.40
CA PRO A 195 -27.76 1.70 2.49
C PRO A 195 -28.49 1.88 1.14
N ASP A 196 -27.89 2.62 0.20
CA ASP A 196 -28.42 2.86 -1.14
C ASP A 196 -27.68 2.05 -2.22
N GLY A 197 -26.95 1.02 -1.81
CA GLY A 197 -26.05 0.26 -2.67
C GLY A 197 -26.31 -1.24 -2.69
N THR A 198 -25.45 -1.95 -3.41
CA THR A 198 -25.46 -3.42 -3.44
C THR A 198 -24.02 -3.92 -3.42
N VAL A 199 -23.79 -4.98 -2.65
CA VAL A 199 -22.49 -5.66 -2.60
C VAL A 199 -22.54 -6.89 -3.49
N THR A 200 -21.48 -7.09 -4.28
CA THR A 200 -21.30 -8.24 -5.17
C THR A 200 -19.94 -8.86 -4.89
N VAL A 201 -19.90 -10.19 -4.84
CA VAL A 201 -18.69 -10.96 -4.56
C VAL A 201 -18.38 -11.89 -5.73
N GLU A 202 -17.10 -12.24 -5.91
CA GLU A 202 -16.68 -13.25 -6.89
C GLU A 202 -17.09 -14.67 -6.46
N GLU A 203 -17.02 -15.63 -7.39
CA GLU A 203 -17.35 -17.03 -7.08
C GLU A 203 -16.47 -17.60 -5.95
N GLY A 204 -17.12 -17.98 -4.85
CA GLY A 204 -16.51 -18.70 -3.73
C GLY A 204 -16.38 -17.90 -2.42
N ALA A 205 -16.72 -16.62 -2.40
CA ALA A 205 -16.98 -15.88 -1.16
C ALA A 205 -18.47 -15.97 -0.80
N ASP A 206 -18.77 -16.01 0.50
CA ASP A 206 -20.15 -16.02 0.97
C ASP A 206 -20.62 -14.58 1.24
N LEU A 207 -21.83 -14.25 0.75
CA LEU A 207 -22.48 -12.97 0.98
C LEU A 207 -23.82 -13.20 1.68
N ALA A 208 -23.98 -12.58 2.84
CA ALA A 208 -25.24 -12.55 3.58
C ALA A 208 -25.72 -11.11 3.77
N GLU A 209 -27.02 -10.90 3.66
CA GLU A 209 -27.66 -9.61 3.97
C GLU A 209 -28.33 -9.73 5.35
N ALA A 210 -27.99 -8.82 6.26
CA ALA A 210 -28.52 -8.79 7.61
C ALA A 210 -28.76 -7.34 8.05
N GLU A 211 -29.97 -7.03 8.51
CA GLU A 211 -30.32 -5.73 9.13
C GLU A 211 -30.00 -4.47 8.30
N GLY A 212 -29.91 -4.58 6.98
CA GLY A 212 -29.55 -3.47 6.08
C GLY A 212 -28.05 -3.32 5.82
N GLU A 213 -27.26 -4.30 6.27
CA GLU A 213 -25.83 -4.42 6.03
C GLU A 213 -25.52 -5.68 5.20
N PHE A 214 -24.35 -5.69 4.59
CA PHE A 214 -23.84 -6.82 3.84
C PHE A 214 -22.64 -7.42 4.56
N MET A 215 -22.71 -8.70 4.86
CA MET A 215 -21.64 -9.48 5.49
C MET A 215 -20.96 -10.33 4.43
N VAL A 216 -19.69 -10.05 4.16
CA VAL A 216 -18.86 -10.83 3.23
C VAL A 216 -17.92 -11.71 4.02
N THR A 217 -17.98 -13.03 3.84
CA THR A 217 -17.03 -13.98 4.44
C THR A 217 -16.01 -14.38 3.37
N PRO A 218 -14.80 -13.79 3.38
CA PRO A 218 -13.80 -14.05 2.37
C PRO A 218 -13.12 -15.42 2.55
N ARG A 219 -12.56 -15.94 1.47
CA ARG A 219 -11.68 -17.12 1.54
C ARG A 219 -10.29 -16.74 2.07
N PRO A 220 -9.51 -17.70 2.62
CA PRO A 220 -8.12 -17.44 2.97
C PRO A 220 -7.36 -16.87 1.77
N GLY A 221 -6.82 -15.67 1.91
CA GLY A 221 -6.31 -14.88 0.78
C GLY A 221 -6.88 -13.47 0.73
N LEU A 222 -6.54 -12.76 -0.34
CA LEU A 222 -7.17 -11.50 -0.73
C LEU A 222 -8.16 -11.77 -1.87
N GLU A 223 -9.25 -11.01 -1.88
CA GLU A 223 -10.26 -11.03 -2.93
C GLU A 223 -10.85 -9.63 -3.14
N ARG A 224 -11.57 -9.44 -4.25
CA ARG A 224 -12.21 -8.16 -4.59
C ARG A 224 -13.72 -8.26 -4.47
N VAL A 225 -14.29 -7.25 -3.83
CA VAL A 225 -15.73 -7.08 -3.66
C VAL A 225 -16.18 -5.86 -4.45
N GLY A 226 -17.20 -6.02 -5.28
CA GLY A 226 -17.81 -4.93 -6.04
C GLY A 226 -18.92 -4.27 -5.23
N VAL A 227 -18.74 -3.00 -4.88
CA VAL A 227 -19.75 -2.16 -4.22
C VAL A 227 -20.40 -1.26 -5.26
N TRP A 228 -21.70 -1.42 -5.46
CA TRP A 228 -22.49 -0.64 -6.41
C TRP A 228 -23.22 0.49 -5.69
N GLY A 229 -23.05 1.71 -6.17
CA GLY A 229 -23.81 2.87 -5.72
C GLY A 229 -24.21 3.78 -6.87
N PRO A 230 -24.75 4.98 -6.57
CA PRO A 230 -25.20 5.93 -7.60
C PRO A 230 -24.10 6.38 -8.57
N GLY A 231 -22.83 6.32 -8.15
CA GLY A 231 -21.67 6.68 -8.95
C GLY A 231 -21.16 5.56 -9.88
N GLY A 232 -21.67 4.33 -9.74
CA GLY A 232 -21.17 3.14 -10.43
C GLY A 232 -20.61 2.10 -9.46
N ARG A 233 -19.84 1.15 -10.00
CA ARG A 233 -19.15 0.11 -9.23
C ARG A 233 -17.82 0.64 -8.69
N THR A 234 -17.56 0.38 -7.42
CA THR A 234 -16.26 0.53 -6.76
C THR A 234 -15.73 -0.84 -6.35
N GLU A 235 -14.47 -1.15 -6.64
CA GLU A 235 -13.81 -2.37 -6.17
C GLU A 235 -13.13 -2.17 -4.81
N VAL A 236 -13.39 -3.07 -3.86
CA VAL A 236 -12.81 -3.04 -2.52
C VAL A 236 -12.07 -4.35 -2.28
N GLU A 237 -10.80 -4.26 -1.89
CA GLU A 237 -10.00 -5.40 -1.46
C GLU A 237 -10.42 -5.79 -0.03
N VAL A 238 -10.71 -7.07 0.16
CA VAL A 238 -10.95 -7.70 1.47
C VAL A 238 -10.19 -9.02 1.53
N GLY A 239 -10.09 -9.62 2.72
CA GLY A 239 -9.46 -10.92 2.82
C GLY A 239 -9.65 -11.61 4.16
N ALA A 240 -9.41 -12.92 4.15
CA ALA A 240 -9.30 -13.72 5.35
C ALA A 240 -7.87 -14.21 5.55
N PHE A 241 -7.42 -14.22 6.81
CA PHE A 241 -6.06 -14.64 7.15
C PHE A 241 -6.02 -15.71 8.26
N ARG A 242 -5.03 -16.58 8.17
CA ARG A 242 -4.60 -17.47 9.24
C ARG A 242 -3.57 -16.74 10.10
N ASP A 243 -3.63 -16.95 11.40
CA ASP A 243 -2.66 -16.37 12.33
C ASP A 243 -1.24 -16.88 12.05
N VAL A 244 -0.25 -16.07 12.41
CA VAL A 244 1.19 -16.39 12.27
C VAL A 244 1.50 -17.77 12.83
N ALA A 245 0.94 -18.14 13.99
CA ALA A 245 1.18 -19.44 14.61
C ALA A 245 0.76 -20.63 13.73
N VAL A 246 -0.36 -20.50 13.02
CA VAL A 246 -0.85 -21.52 12.08
C VAL A 246 0.07 -21.60 10.85
N LEU A 247 0.43 -20.43 10.29
CA LEU A 247 1.35 -20.35 9.14
C LEU A 247 2.72 -20.97 9.44
N ARG A 248 3.25 -20.78 10.65
CA ARG A 248 4.49 -21.45 11.09
C ARG A 248 4.35 -22.97 11.04
N GLY A 249 3.23 -23.51 11.56
CA GLY A 249 2.97 -24.95 11.53
C GLY A 249 2.88 -25.51 10.11
N GLU A 250 2.24 -24.80 9.20
CA GLU A 250 2.15 -25.18 7.78
C GLU A 250 3.53 -25.21 7.09
N LEU A 251 4.37 -24.19 7.32
CA LEU A 251 5.73 -24.13 6.79
C LEU A 251 6.65 -25.24 7.30
N MET A 252 6.40 -25.74 8.51
CA MET A 252 7.18 -26.85 9.07
C MET A 252 6.81 -28.18 8.43
N ALA A 253 5.57 -28.33 7.99
CA ALA A 253 5.10 -29.54 7.33
C ALA A 253 5.59 -29.68 5.88
N GLY A 254 6.00 -28.57 5.23
CA GLY A 254 6.48 -28.60 3.85
C GLY A 254 7.37 -27.41 3.51
N GLY A 255 8.54 -27.68 2.90
CA GLY A 255 9.45 -26.65 2.40
C GLY A 255 10.92 -27.07 2.41
N PRO A 256 11.80 -26.30 1.74
CA PRO A 256 13.24 -26.48 1.84
C PRO A 256 13.72 -26.08 3.25
N ARG A 257 14.61 -26.89 3.83
CA ARG A 257 15.19 -26.66 5.16
C ARG A 257 16.32 -25.63 5.08
N THR A 258 15.95 -24.36 5.03
CA THR A 258 16.88 -23.21 5.07
C THR A 258 17.07 -22.70 6.50
N ASP A 259 18.03 -21.81 6.71
CA ASP A 259 18.21 -21.05 7.96
C ASP A 259 16.94 -20.30 8.41
N VAL A 260 16.20 -19.71 7.47
CA VAL A 260 14.91 -19.04 7.74
C VAL A 260 13.85 -20.05 8.17
N TRP A 261 13.79 -21.21 7.53
CA TRP A 261 12.89 -22.29 7.95
C TRP A 261 13.23 -22.75 9.38
N ALA A 262 14.52 -22.90 9.69
CA ALA A 262 14.96 -23.32 11.02
C ALA A 262 14.61 -22.27 12.09
N TYR A 263 14.70 -20.97 11.77
CA TYR A 263 14.22 -19.89 12.63
C TYR A 263 12.73 -20.04 12.94
N VAL A 264 11.90 -20.22 11.90
CA VAL A 264 10.45 -20.40 12.03
C VAL A 264 10.13 -21.64 12.85
N ALA A 265 10.83 -22.75 12.60
CA ALA A 265 10.67 -24.00 13.34
C ALA A 265 10.96 -23.79 14.83
N VAL A 266 12.10 -23.18 15.19
CA VAL A 266 12.45 -22.90 16.59
C VAL A 266 11.42 -22.00 17.26
N ARG A 267 10.93 -20.96 16.57
CA ARG A 267 9.86 -20.10 17.09
C ARG A 267 8.57 -20.88 17.38
N HIS A 268 8.19 -21.80 16.50
CA HIS A 268 7.05 -22.67 16.75
C HIS A 268 7.29 -23.63 17.93
N MET A 269 8.49 -24.18 18.09
CA MET A 269 8.84 -25.06 19.21
C MET A 269 8.84 -24.34 20.57
N LEU A 270 9.18 -23.05 20.59
CA LEU A 270 9.12 -22.25 21.82
C LEU A 270 7.69 -22.01 22.30
N ASP A 271 6.74 -21.89 21.38
CA ASP A 271 5.32 -21.64 21.69
C ASP A 271 4.49 -22.92 21.85
N SER A 272 4.97 -24.04 21.30
CA SER A 272 4.25 -25.32 21.30
C SER A 272 5.18 -26.51 21.45
N TRP A 273 4.82 -27.43 22.34
CA TRP A 273 5.60 -28.65 22.55
C TRP A 273 5.63 -29.51 21.29
N THR A 274 6.83 -29.86 20.83
CA THR A 274 7.07 -30.47 19.51
C THR A 274 8.15 -31.56 19.57
N SER A 275 8.24 -32.38 18.51
CA SER A 275 9.00 -33.63 18.48
C SER A 275 10.53 -33.43 18.40
N GLU A 276 11.29 -34.38 18.98
CA GLU A 276 12.77 -34.41 18.91
C GLU A 276 13.30 -34.38 17.47
N ASP A 277 12.60 -35.05 16.53
CA ASP A 277 12.97 -35.08 15.11
C ASP A 277 13.11 -33.69 14.46
N LEU A 278 12.32 -32.73 14.94
CA LEU A 278 12.34 -31.36 14.44
C LEU A 278 13.55 -30.60 14.98
N LEU A 279 13.89 -30.79 16.26
CA LEU A 279 15.08 -30.19 16.86
C LEU A 279 16.35 -30.72 16.19
N ASP A 280 16.41 -32.02 15.88
CA ASP A 280 17.50 -32.63 15.12
C ASP A 280 17.61 -32.08 13.68
N ALA A 281 16.48 -31.71 13.07
CA ALA A 281 16.49 -31.08 11.76
C ALA A 281 17.01 -29.64 11.82
N VAL A 282 16.65 -28.89 12.87
CA VAL A 282 17.17 -27.55 13.13
C VAL A 282 18.68 -27.58 13.40
N ASP A 283 19.15 -28.51 14.23
CA ASP A 283 20.58 -28.65 14.56
C ASP A 283 21.42 -28.88 13.30
N ARG A 284 20.96 -29.76 12.40
CA ARG A 284 21.59 -29.97 11.09
C ARG A 284 21.67 -28.70 10.26
N VAL A 285 20.59 -27.92 10.18
CA VAL A 285 20.58 -26.66 9.42
C VAL A 285 21.54 -25.65 10.06
N ILE A 286 21.59 -25.52 11.39
CA ILE A 286 22.56 -24.65 12.06
C ILE A 286 23.99 -25.07 11.67
N GLY A 287 24.27 -26.38 11.65
CA GLY A 287 25.53 -26.95 11.18
C GLY A 287 25.88 -26.55 9.75
N ASP A 288 24.93 -26.63 8.81
CA ASP A 288 25.14 -26.31 7.39
C ASP A 288 25.53 -24.84 7.14
N TYR A 289 25.19 -23.93 8.06
CA TYR A 289 25.48 -22.50 7.94
C TYR A 289 26.70 -22.04 8.74
N GLN A 290 27.47 -22.95 9.36
CA GLN A 290 28.68 -22.59 10.13
C GLN A 290 29.76 -21.91 9.27
N ASP A 291 29.97 -22.38 8.05
CA ASP A 291 31.00 -21.85 7.14
C ASP A 291 30.57 -20.54 6.45
N ARG A 292 29.26 -20.29 6.37
CA ARG A 292 28.66 -19.11 5.72
C ARG A 292 27.48 -18.60 6.55
N PRO A 293 27.76 -18.01 7.74
CA PRO A 293 26.71 -17.60 8.66
C PRO A 293 25.86 -16.47 8.10
N THR A 294 24.57 -16.52 8.40
CA THR A 294 23.58 -15.47 8.13
C THR A 294 23.00 -14.95 9.45
N ALA A 295 22.34 -13.79 9.41
CA ALA A 295 21.66 -13.25 10.61
C ALA A 295 20.57 -14.21 11.11
N TRP A 296 19.82 -14.84 10.20
CA TRP A 296 18.82 -15.85 10.55
C TRP A 296 19.43 -17.07 11.21
N ALA A 297 20.56 -17.60 10.71
CA ALA A 297 21.24 -18.74 11.33
C ALA A 297 21.72 -18.40 12.76
N ALA A 298 22.29 -17.21 12.96
CA ALA A 298 22.72 -16.74 14.28
C ALA A 298 21.54 -16.61 15.26
N CYS A 299 20.44 -15.97 14.82
CA CYS A 299 19.21 -15.84 15.60
C CYS A 299 18.55 -17.20 15.89
N THR A 300 18.60 -18.13 14.93
CA THR A 300 18.11 -19.50 15.13
C THR A 300 18.92 -20.21 16.21
N ALA A 301 20.25 -20.13 16.15
CA ALA A 301 21.12 -20.78 17.13
C ALA A 301 20.89 -20.24 18.56
N ILE A 302 20.77 -18.91 18.75
CA ILE A 302 20.51 -18.37 20.09
C ILE A 302 19.13 -18.76 20.64
N LEU A 303 18.12 -18.91 19.78
CA LEU A 303 16.80 -19.38 20.19
C LEU A 303 16.82 -20.89 20.48
N ALA A 304 17.50 -21.68 19.65
CA ALA A 304 17.62 -23.12 19.83
C ALA A 304 18.43 -23.48 21.09
N HIS A 305 19.35 -22.60 21.51
CA HIS A 305 20.01 -22.71 22.81
C HIS A 305 19.01 -22.70 23.98
N ARG A 306 17.94 -21.91 23.89
CA ARG A 306 16.87 -21.90 24.91
C ARG A 306 16.07 -23.21 24.95
N LEU A 307 16.09 -23.97 23.86
CA LEU A 307 15.52 -25.32 23.76
C LEU A 307 16.51 -26.42 24.18
N GLY A 308 17.73 -26.06 24.62
CA GLY A 308 18.71 -26.98 25.17
C GLY A 308 19.85 -27.38 24.21
N LEU A 309 19.89 -26.85 22.98
CA LEU A 309 21.03 -27.11 22.09
C LEU A 309 22.29 -26.35 22.57
N PRO A 310 23.48 -26.97 22.59
CA PRO A 310 24.71 -26.35 23.08
C PRO A 310 25.38 -25.44 22.03
N VAL A 311 24.63 -24.52 21.43
CA VAL A 311 25.04 -23.74 20.24
C VAL A 311 25.23 -22.23 20.49
N GLU A 312 25.38 -21.81 21.75
CA GLU A 312 25.50 -20.40 22.14
C GLU A 312 26.77 -19.73 21.56
N ARG A 313 27.88 -20.48 21.53
CA ARG A 313 29.16 -19.97 21.01
C ARG A 313 29.11 -19.79 19.50
N GLU A 314 28.47 -20.73 18.82
CA GLU A 314 28.21 -20.75 17.39
C GLU A 314 27.32 -19.56 17.01
N ALA A 315 26.26 -19.29 17.79
CA ALA A 315 25.40 -18.11 17.60
C ALA A 315 26.20 -16.79 17.68
N SER A 316 27.04 -16.65 18.71
CA SER A 316 27.88 -15.46 18.91
C SER A 316 28.92 -15.29 17.80
N ALA A 317 29.55 -16.38 17.37
CA ALA A 317 30.52 -16.36 16.28
C ALA A 317 29.88 -16.03 14.93
N ALA A 318 28.70 -16.60 14.65
CA ALA A 318 27.92 -16.31 13.45
C ALA A 318 27.48 -14.84 13.41
N ALA A 319 26.97 -14.31 14.53
CA ALA A 319 26.60 -12.90 14.63
C ALA A 319 27.80 -11.97 14.37
N ALA A 320 28.97 -12.26 14.97
CA ALA A 320 30.18 -11.48 14.75
C ALA A 320 30.64 -11.51 13.27
N ALA A 321 30.51 -12.66 12.60
CA ALA A 321 30.84 -12.78 11.18
C ALA A 321 29.90 -11.97 10.28
N VAL A 322 28.60 -11.97 10.57
CA VAL A 322 27.60 -11.16 9.85
C VAL A 322 27.87 -9.66 10.06
N LEU A 323 28.15 -9.25 11.30
CA LEU A 323 28.45 -7.86 11.66
C LEU A 323 29.76 -7.32 11.06
N ALA A 324 30.60 -8.17 10.46
CA ALA A 324 31.76 -7.70 9.71
C ALA A 324 31.36 -6.93 8.44
N ARG A 325 30.19 -7.24 7.86
CA ARG A 325 29.61 -6.58 6.67
C ARG A 325 28.07 -6.64 6.70
N PRO A 326 27.40 -5.96 7.66
CA PRO A 326 25.98 -6.12 7.88
C PRO A 326 25.16 -5.35 6.83
N THR A 327 24.03 -5.92 6.41
CA THR A 327 22.94 -5.10 5.87
C THR A 327 22.20 -4.41 7.02
N ARG A 328 21.37 -3.39 6.71
CA ARG A 328 20.51 -2.75 7.73
C ARG A 328 19.59 -3.79 8.41
N LEU A 329 19.00 -4.69 7.63
CA LEU A 329 18.09 -5.72 8.16
C LEU A 329 18.81 -6.73 9.06
N ASP A 330 20.03 -7.14 8.71
CA ASP A 330 20.84 -8.04 9.56
C ASP A 330 21.12 -7.41 10.92
N GLY A 331 21.53 -6.14 10.95
CA GLY A 331 21.81 -5.42 12.19
C GLY A 331 20.59 -5.32 13.10
N ILE A 332 19.41 -5.04 12.53
CA ILE A 332 18.15 -4.97 13.30
C ILE A 332 17.77 -6.35 13.82
N LEU A 333 17.80 -7.37 12.96
CA LEU A 333 17.45 -8.74 13.32
C LEU A 333 18.31 -9.26 14.49
N LEU A 334 19.63 -9.07 14.40
CA LEU A 334 20.58 -9.46 15.46
C LEU A 334 20.37 -8.66 16.75
N ALA A 335 20.11 -7.34 16.64
CA ALA A 335 19.81 -6.49 17.78
C ALA A 335 18.54 -6.91 18.53
N LEU A 336 17.46 -7.24 17.81
CA LEU A 336 16.20 -7.73 18.40
C LEU A 336 16.36 -9.06 19.16
N HIS A 337 17.42 -9.82 18.86
CA HIS A 337 17.76 -11.07 19.53
C HIS A 337 18.87 -10.93 20.57
N GLY A 338 19.34 -9.71 20.85
CA GLY A 338 20.40 -9.44 21.83
C GLY A 338 21.79 -9.90 21.39
N LEU A 339 22.00 -10.19 20.10
CA LEU A 339 23.28 -10.61 19.52
C LEU A 339 24.15 -9.42 19.08
N THR A 340 23.63 -8.19 19.19
CA THR A 340 24.36 -6.95 18.93
C THR A 340 23.96 -5.92 19.98
N PRO A 341 24.91 -5.19 20.58
CA PRO A 341 24.57 -4.14 21.52
C PRO A 341 23.79 -3.01 20.81
N VAL A 342 22.69 -2.59 21.42
CA VAL A 342 21.97 -1.37 21.03
C VAL A 342 22.31 -0.31 22.07
N ASP A 343 22.90 0.81 21.65
CA ASP A 343 23.04 1.96 22.55
C ASP A 343 21.73 2.74 22.59
N VAL A 344 20.77 2.19 23.34
CA VAL A 344 19.44 2.78 23.52
C VAL A 344 19.55 4.18 24.14
N ALA A 345 20.54 4.40 25.02
CA ALA A 345 20.73 5.68 25.72
C ALA A 345 21.30 6.77 24.80
N GLY A 346 22.16 6.40 23.85
CA GLY A 346 22.67 7.29 22.80
C GLY A 346 21.76 7.43 21.58
N GLY A 347 20.62 6.72 21.54
CA GLY A 347 19.77 6.63 20.35
C GLY A 347 20.42 5.90 19.16
N GLY A 348 21.56 5.24 19.40
CA GLY A 348 22.38 4.61 18.38
C GLY A 348 21.91 3.18 18.11
N TRP A 349 21.14 3.01 17.03
CA TRP A 349 20.97 1.69 16.44
C TRP A 349 22.24 1.30 15.66
N PRO A 350 22.57 0.00 15.56
CA PRO A 350 23.72 -0.47 14.76
C PRO A 350 23.58 -0.16 13.25
N ILE A 351 22.45 0.44 12.84
CA ILE A 351 22.07 0.76 11.47
C ILE A 351 22.03 2.27 11.15
N GLY A 352 22.36 3.14 12.11
CA GLY A 352 22.30 4.59 11.95
C GLY A 352 20.93 5.19 12.31
N ASP A 353 20.37 6.02 11.42
CA ASP A 353 19.14 6.76 11.66
C ASP A 353 17.90 5.83 11.62
N PHE A 354 17.38 5.48 12.79
CA PHE A 354 16.20 4.64 12.93
C PHE A 354 14.90 5.36 12.55
N ASP A 355 14.86 6.69 12.59
CA ASP A 355 13.70 7.48 12.16
C ASP A 355 13.51 7.37 10.64
N GLU A 356 14.60 7.48 9.88
CA GLU A 356 14.59 7.25 8.43
C GLU A 356 14.08 5.84 8.08
N VAL A 357 14.53 4.82 8.81
CA VAL A 357 14.11 3.43 8.61
C VAL A 357 12.63 3.24 8.91
N GLY A 358 12.14 3.80 10.02
CA GLY A 358 10.72 3.77 10.37
C GLY A 358 9.83 4.44 9.31
N ARG A 359 10.19 5.65 8.87
CA ARG A 359 9.45 6.36 7.81
C ARG A 359 9.44 5.60 6.48
N SER A 360 10.58 5.01 6.12
CA SER A 360 10.71 4.19 4.91
C SER A 360 9.82 2.95 5.00
N ALA A 361 9.75 2.29 6.16
CA ALA A 361 8.87 1.16 6.39
C ALA A 361 7.39 1.54 6.24
N PHE A 362 6.95 2.66 6.82
CA PHE A 362 5.56 3.15 6.65
C PHE A 362 5.21 3.48 5.20
N THR A 363 6.16 4.03 4.45
CA THR A 363 5.99 4.29 3.02
C THR A 363 5.86 2.99 2.22
N ALA A 364 6.71 1.99 2.52
CA ALA A 364 6.69 0.68 1.87
C ALA A 364 5.36 -0.05 2.09
N ILE A 365 4.78 0.02 3.30
CA ILE A 365 3.47 -0.58 3.62
C ILE A 365 2.27 0.30 3.21
N GLY A 366 2.49 1.40 2.48
CA GLY A 366 1.42 2.30 2.04
C GLY A 366 0.61 2.91 3.18
N PHE A 367 1.23 3.08 4.36
CA PHE A 367 0.57 3.55 5.59
C PHE A 367 -0.63 2.68 6.03
N GLY A 368 -0.64 1.39 5.67
CA GLY A 368 -1.74 0.48 5.98
C GLY A 368 -3.05 0.78 5.24
N ARG A 369 -3.01 1.67 4.25
CA ARG A 369 -4.18 2.03 3.44
C ARG A 369 -4.52 0.93 2.45
N ILE A 370 -5.79 0.88 2.05
CA ILE A 370 -6.19 0.24 0.81
C ILE A 370 -5.45 0.90 -0.35
N SER A 371 -4.93 0.08 -1.26
CA SER A 371 -4.17 0.56 -2.40
C SER A 371 -4.37 -0.35 -3.59
N THR A 372 -4.36 0.25 -4.77
CA THR A 372 -4.28 -0.45 -6.07
C THR A 372 -2.90 -0.35 -6.69
N ASP A 373 -1.93 0.23 -5.97
CA ASP A 373 -0.54 0.27 -6.39
C ASP A 373 0.05 -1.14 -6.25
N ASP A 374 0.79 -1.61 -7.25
CA ASP A 374 1.46 -2.91 -7.24
C ASP A 374 2.75 -2.89 -6.38
N ARG A 375 2.59 -2.53 -5.10
CA ARG A 375 3.69 -2.46 -4.14
C ARG A 375 3.88 -3.81 -3.45
N PRO A 376 5.09 -4.38 -3.45
CA PRO A 376 5.35 -5.61 -2.73
C PRO A 376 5.26 -5.36 -1.22
N LEU A 377 4.41 -6.11 -0.54
CA LEU A 377 4.29 -6.06 0.91
C LEU A 377 5.18 -7.15 1.53
N ARG A 378 6.18 -6.75 2.33
CA ARG A 378 7.16 -7.66 2.94
C ARG A 378 7.01 -7.70 4.45
N GLY A 379 7.29 -8.86 5.04
CA GLY A 379 7.27 -9.03 6.50
C GLY A 379 8.26 -8.13 7.21
N SER A 380 9.42 -7.85 6.59
CA SER A 380 10.40 -6.91 7.14
C SER A 380 9.84 -5.51 7.31
N ASP A 381 9.10 -5.01 6.31
CA ASP A 381 8.59 -3.64 6.33
C ASP A 381 7.49 -3.50 7.39
N VAL A 382 6.62 -4.51 7.52
CA VAL A 382 5.61 -4.58 8.59
C VAL A 382 6.27 -4.65 9.97
N ALA A 383 7.25 -5.54 10.16
CA ALA A 383 7.94 -5.69 11.45
C ALA A 383 8.67 -4.40 11.86
N LEU A 384 9.32 -3.72 10.92
CA LEU A 384 9.98 -2.44 11.17
C LEU A 384 8.99 -1.32 11.47
N ALA A 385 7.85 -1.25 10.77
CA ALA A 385 6.80 -0.30 11.06
C ALA A 385 6.23 -0.51 12.49
N LYS A 386 5.99 -1.76 12.90
CA LYS A 386 5.55 -2.13 14.25
C LYS A 386 6.59 -1.75 15.31
N LEU A 387 7.87 -2.06 15.07
CA LEU A 387 8.97 -1.72 15.98
C LEU A 387 9.10 -0.20 16.17
N TYR A 388 9.01 0.56 15.08
CA TYR A 388 9.05 2.02 15.13
C TYR A 388 7.85 2.59 15.89
N ALA A 389 6.63 2.10 15.62
CA ALA A 389 5.43 2.50 16.35
C ALA A 389 5.56 2.20 17.86
N ALA A 390 6.07 1.02 18.22
CA ALA A 390 6.30 0.64 19.62
C ALA A 390 7.31 1.57 20.32
N GLY A 391 8.35 2.02 19.62
CA GLY A 391 9.32 2.99 20.14
C GLY A 391 8.74 4.36 20.48
N LEU A 392 7.58 4.72 19.89
CA LEU A 392 6.85 5.96 20.18
C LEU A 392 5.88 5.83 21.37
N GLY A 393 5.74 4.62 21.93
CA GLY A 393 4.87 4.33 23.07
C GLY A 393 3.39 4.64 22.83
N GLU A 394 2.65 4.93 23.90
CA GLU A 394 1.21 5.19 23.88
C GLU A 394 0.85 6.64 23.45
N SER A 395 1.75 7.33 22.76
CA SER A 395 1.44 8.64 22.19
C SER A 395 0.37 8.52 21.09
N GLU A 396 -0.37 9.60 20.82
CA GLU A 396 -1.37 9.61 19.73
C GLU A 396 -0.75 9.19 18.40
N ARG A 397 0.48 9.68 18.12
CA ARG A 397 1.28 9.28 16.98
C ARG A 397 1.61 7.78 17.01
N GLY A 398 2.07 7.25 18.15
CA GLY A 398 2.37 5.84 18.31
C GLY A 398 1.16 4.93 18.05
N ILE A 399 0.00 5.27 18.62
CA ILE A 399 -1.26 4.52 18.45
C ILE A 399 -1.69 4.52 16.97
N ARG A 400 -1.62 5.67 16.31
CA ARG A 400 -1.98 5.80 14.90
C ARG A 400 -1.09 4.97 13.99
N LEU A 401 0.23 5.04 14.20
CA LEU A 401 1.20 4.27 13.44
C LEU A 401 1.10 2.76 13.71
N ALA A 402 0.77 2.37 14.94
CA ALA A 402 0.46 0.98 15.27
C ALA A 402 -0.77 0.48 14.49
N ALA A 403 -1.82 1.30 14.36
CA ALA A 403 -3.00 0.96 13.56
C ALA A 403 -2.67 0.76 12.07
N TYR A 404 -1.84 1.63 11.49
CA TYR A 404 -1.36 1.46 10.10
C TYR A 404 -0.55 0.17 9.92
N ALA A 405 0.37 -0.11 10.84
CA ALA A 405 1.17 -1.32 10.80
C ALA A 405 0.32 -2.58 10.98
N GLN A 406 -0.72 -2.54 11.83
CA GLN A 406 -1.66 -3.64 12.02
C GLN A 406 -2.51 -3.90 10.77
N ALA A 407 -3.00 -2.84 10.12
CA ALA A 407 -3.76 -2.98 8.88
C ALA A 407 -2.90 -3.62 7.77
N ALA A 408 -1.63 -3.22 7.67
CA ALA A 408 -0.67 -3.83 6.75
C ALA A 408 -0.32 -5.28 7.13
N GLU A 409 -0.16 -5.58 8.42
CA GLU A 409 0.07 -6.94 8.90
C GLU A 409 -1.08 -7.87 8.51
N ASN A 410 -2.33 -7.48 8.77
CA ASN A 410 -3.49 -8.31 8.44
C ASN A 410 -3.57 -8.56 6.92
N ARG A 411 -3.30 -7.54 6.10
CA ARG A 411 -3.22 -7.69 4.64
C ARG A 411 -2.11 -8.67 4.23
N LEU A 412 -0.93 -8.57 4.84
CA LEU A 412 0.18 -9.49 4.58
C LEU A 412 -0.19 -10.93 5.00
N LEU A 413 -0.85 -11.11 6.14
CA LEU A 413 -1.32 -12.42 6.58
C LEU A 413 -2.33 -13.03 5.61
N CYS A 414 -3.20 -12.22 4.97
CA CYS A 414 -4.07 -12.70 3.89
C CYS A 414 -3.23 -13.25 2.72
N LEU A 415 -2.23 -12.50 2.24
CA LEU A 415 -1.31 -12.97 1.18
C LEU A 415 -0.60 -14.28 1.56
N LEU A 416 -0.07 -14.35 2.79
CA LEU A 416 0.64 -15.53 3.30
C LEU A 416 -0.29 -16.73 3.53
N SER A 417 -1.59 -16.49 3.76
CA SER A 417 -2.59 -17.56 3.88
C SER A 417 -2.91 -18.22 2.54
N ALA A 418 -2.77 -17.49 1.44
CA ALA A 418 -2.86 -18.04 0.09
C ALA A 418 -1.55 -18.71 -0.34
N ALA A 419 -0.41 -18.08 -0.04
CA ALA A 419 0.91 -18.58 -0.41
C ALA A 419 1.95 -18.26 0.69
N PRO A 420 2.21 -19.21 1.62
CA PRO A 420 3.15 -18.98 2.70
C PRO A 420 4.58 -18.69 2.18
N ASN A 421 5.17 -17.59 2.67
CA ASN A 421 6.57 -17.25 2.45
C ASN A 421 7.36 -17.39 3.77
N PRO A 422 8.41 -18.24 3.83
CA PRO A 422 9.18 -18.44 5.05
C PRO A 422 9.82 -17.17 5.62
N VAL A 423 10.31 -16.27 4.75
CA VAL A 423 11.00 -15.04 5.17
C VAL A 423 10.01 -14.07 5.80
N ASP A 424 8.85 -13.87 5.18
CA ASP A 424 7.85 -12.95 5.70
C ASP A 424 7.23 -13.49 7.01
N VAL A 425 6.95 -14.79 7.09
CA VAL A 425 6.48 -15.42 8.33
C VAL A 425 7.55 -15.35 9.44
N ALA A 426 8.83 -15.49 9.10
CA ALA A 426 9.92 -15.32 10.07
C ALA A 426 9.95 -13.90 10.64
N TRP A 427 9.83 -12.87 9.79
CA TRP A 427 9.76 -11.48 10.23
C TRP A 427 8.54 -11.19 11.12
N LEU A 428 7.36 -11.72 10.75
CA LEU A 428 6.15 -11.58 11.58
C LEU A 428 6.20 -12.39 12.88
N SER A 429 7.19 -13.27 13.05
CA SER A 429 7.38 -14.08 14.26
C SER A 429 8.42 -13.49 15.23
N ILE A 430 9.02 -12.33 14.90
CA ILE A 430 9.90 -11.57 15.80
C ILE A 430 9.03 -10.78 16.77
#